data_AF-A0A8S3GMY2-F1
#
_entry.id   AF-A0A8S3GMY2-F1
#
_cell.length_a   1.000
_cell.length_b   1.000
_cell.length_c   1.000
_cell.angle_alpha   90.00
_cell.angle_beta   90.00
_cell.angle_gamma   90.00
#
_symmetry.space_group_name_H-M   'P 1'
#
loop_
_entity.id
_entity.type
_entity.pdbx_description
1 polymer ?
#
loop_
_entity_poly.entity_id
_entity_poly.type
_entity_poly.pdbx_seq_one_letter_code
_entity_poly.pdbx_strand_id
1 'polypeptide(L)'
;TIDSPVCFTHNDFQPGNILRLKSHCDSFTVIDFEYCSYNYRGFDIGNHFCEFMFDYKSATEWPFYKVDYSLYPNAKQQVSGLLKKTYL
;
A
#
# COMPACT_ATOMS: atom_id res chain seq x y z
N THR A 1 -2.90 24.29 -0.90
CA THR A 1 -3.05 23.04 -0.14
C THR A 1 -4.22 22.26 -0.71
N ILE A 2 -4.12 20.92 -0.77
CA ILE A 2 -5.25 20.07 -1.14
C ILE A 2 -6.03 19.79 0.13
N ASP A 3 -7.35 19.99 0.09
CA ASP A 3 -8.23 19.63 1.20
C ASP A 3 -8.47 18.11 1.17
N SER A 4 -7.80 17.41 2.07
CA SER A 4 -7.89 15.95 2.20
C SER A 4 -8.82 15.65 3.37
N PRO A 5 -9.95 14.97 3.16
CA PRO A 5 -10.83 14.56 4.24
C PRO A 5 -10.09 13.75 5.31
N VAL A 6 -10.40 14.03 6.58
CA VAL A 6 -9.97 13.19 7.71
C VAL A 6 -10.87 11.95 7.75
N CYS A 7 -10.26 10.78 7.80
CA CYS A 7 -10.91 9.47 7.80
C CYS A 7 -10.23 8.57 8.82
N PHE A 8 -10.85 7.45 9.17
CA PHE A 8 -10.13 6.37 9.83
C PHE A 8 -9.22 5.70 8.80
N THR A 9 -7.91 5.75 9.02
CA THR A 9 -6.86 5.26 8.12
C THR A 9 -6.10 4.12 8.75
N HIS A 10 -5.49 3.28 7.91
CA HIS A 10 -4.65 2.18 8.33
C HIS A 10 -3.28 2.66 8.83
N ASN A 11 -2.73 3.69 8.19
CA ASN A 11 -1.41 4.28 8.36
C ASN A 11 -0.21 3.37 8.01
N ASP A 12 -0.40 2.06 7.90
CA ASP A 12 0.62 1.11 7.41
C ASP A 12 0.09 0.21 6.28
N PHE A 13 -0.39 0.82 5.19
CA PHE A 13 -1.08 0.07 4.12
C PHE A 13 -0.11 -0.60 3.12
N GLN A 14 0.79 -1.44 3.63
CA GLN A 14 1.80 -2.17 2.86
C GLN A 14 1.30 -3.53 2.31
N PRO A 15 1.96 -4.12 1.29
CA PRO A 15 1.56 -5.40 0.70
C PRO A 15 1.50 -6.57 1.68
N GLY A 16 2.27 -6.54 2.77
CA GLY A 16 2.23 -7.56 3.82
C GLY A 16 0.89 -7.62 4.57
N ASN A 17 0.17 -6.49 4.64
CA ASN A 17 -1.06 -6.32 5.40
C ASN A 17 -2.33 -6.57 4.56
N ILE A 18 -2.17 -6.96 3.29
CA ILE A 18 -3.28 -7.23 2.36
C ILE A 18 -3.28 -8.71 2.00
N LEU A 19 -4.24 -9.45 2.54
CA LEU A 19 -4.37 -10.90 2.36
C LEU A 19 -5.41 -11.22 1.29
N ARG A 20 -5.06 -12.10 0.35
CA ARG A 20 -6.02 -12.67 -0.62
C ARG A 20 -6.72 -13.89 -0.01
N LEU A 21 -8.04 -13.88 0.04
CA LEU A 21 -8.83 -14.99 0.57
C LEU A 21 -8.97 -16.10 -0.48
N LYS A 22 -8.62 -17.34 -0.13
CA LYS A 22 -8.68 -18.49 -1.05
C LYS A 22 -10.11 -18.96 -1.35
N SER A 23 -11.06 -18.74 -0.44
CA SER A 23 -12.42 -19.31 -0.49
C SER A 23 -13.43 -18.47 -1.27
N HIS A 24 -13.11 -17.21 -1.59
CA HIS A 24 -13.99 -16.28 -2.28
C HIS A 24 -13.22 -15.62 -3.42
N CYS A 25 -13.70 -15.84 -4.66
CA CYS A 25 -13.11 -15.28 -5.89
C CYS A 25 -12.71 -13.81 -5.69
N ASP A 26 -11.41 -13.55 -5.73
CA ASP A 26 -10.78 -12.22 -5.77
C ASP A 26 -11.19 -11.24 -4.67
N SER A 27 -11.39 -11.76 -3.46
CA SER A 27 -11.55 -10.92 -2.27
C SER A 27 -10.24 -10.74 -1.51
N PHE A 28 -10.04 -9.51 -1.00
CA PHE A 28 -8.91 -9.14 -0.16
C PHE A 28 -9.40 -8.70 1.21
N THR A 29 -8.63 -9.01 2.24
CA THR A 29 -8.83 -8.54 3.61
C THR A 29 -7.59 -7.78 4.06
N VAL A 30 -7.81 -6.67 4.74
CA VAL A 30 -6.75 -5.88 5.37
C VAL A 30 -6.61 -6.32 6.82
N ILE A 31 -5.37 -6.47 7.30
CA ILE A 31 -5.03 -6.86 8.67
C ILE A 31 -4.02 -5.88 9.27
N ASP A 32 -3.72 -6.05 10.56
CA ASP A 32 -2.64 -5.33 11.26
C ASP A 32 -2.84 -3.82 11.42
N PHE A 33 -3.90 -3.46 12.14
CA PHE A 33 -4.32 -2.07 12.40
C PHE A 33 -3.57 -1.41 13.57
N GLU A 34 -2.35 -1.82 13.91
CA GLU A 34 -1.65 -1.31 15.10
C GLU A 34 -1.35 0.19 15.05
N TYR A 35 -1.17 0.75 13.84
CA TYR A 35 -0.97 2.18 13.61
C TYR A 35 -2.24 2.93 13.23
N CYS A 36 -3.41 2.29 13.21
CA CYS A 36 -4.63 2.92 12.72
C CYS A 36 -5.03 4.15 13.56
N SER A 37 -5.50 5.20 12.89
CA SER A 37 -5.95 6.41 13.56
C SER A 37 -6.88 7.22 12.66
N TYR A 38 -7.45 8.31 13.18
CA TYR A 38 -7.94 9.36 12.29
C TYR A 38 -6.76 10.08 11.65
N ASN A 39 -6.75 10.17 10.32
CA ASN A 39 -5.72 10.86 9.56
C ASN A 39 -6.29 11.34 8.21
N TYR A 40 -5.53 12.12 7.47
CA TYR A 40 -5.88 12.52 6.12
C TYR A 40 -5.91 11.30 5.19
N ARG A 41 -6.99 11.10 4.43
CA ARG A 41 -7.10 9.98 3.47
C ARG A 41 -5.90 9.89 2.51
N GLY A 42 -5.36 11.06 2.15
CA GLY A 42 -4.22 11.18 1.24
C GLY A 42 -2.92 10.61 1.82
N PHE A 43 -2.79 10.55 3.15
CA PHE A 43 -1.66 9.90 3.80
C PHE A 43 -1.64 8.41 3.49
N ASP A 44 -2.74 7.70 3.72
CA ASP A 44 -2.84 6.26 3.48
C ASP A 44 -2.58 5.90 2.00
N ILE A 45 -3.16 6.68 1.10
CA ILE A 45 -2.98 6.50 -0.35
C ILE A 45 -1.52 6.78 -0.76
N GLY A 46 -0.94 7.87 -0.26
CA GLY A 46 0.44 8.24 -0.54
C GLY A 46 1.45 7.23 0.02
N ASN A 47 1.23 6.77 1.25
CA ASN A 47 2.03 5.72 1.88
C ASN A 47 1.97 4.44 1.05
N HIS A 48 0.77 4.02 0.67
CA HIS A 48 0.59 2.85 -0.19
C HIS A 48 1.37 2.97 -1.51
N PHE A 49 1.45 4.16 -2.13
CA PHE A 49 2.27 4.37 -3.33
C PHE A 49 3.77 4.27 -3.06
N CYS A 50 4.23 4.73 -1.91
CA CYS A 50 5.63 4.60 -1.52
C CYS A 50 6.05 3.12 -1.40
N GLU A 51 5.17 2.27 -0.87
CA GLU A 51 5.44 0.83 -0.69
C GLU A 51 5.69 0.08 -2.02
N PHE A 52 5.31 0.64 -3.18
CA PHE A 52 5.64 0.06 -4.49
C PHE A 52 7.14 0.07 -4.78
N MET A 53 7.88 0.97 -4.13
CA MET A 53 9.32 1.07 -4.31
C MET A 53 10.09 0.07 -3.46
N PHE A 54 9.46 -0.55 -2.46
CA PHE A 54 10.15 -1.39 -1.47
C PHE A 54 9.91 -2.89 -1.72
N ASP A 55 10.99 -3.66 -1.70
CA ASP A 55 10.95 -5.12 -1.73
C ASP A 55 11.59 -5.69 -0.47
N TYR A 56 10.74 -6.26 0.39
CA TYR A 56 11.11 -6.89 1.66
C TYR A 56 11.30 -8.42 1.54
N LYS A 57 11.05 -9.02 0.36
CA LYS A 57 11.05 -10.48 0.19
C LYS A 57 12.30 -10.99 -0.49
N SER A 58 12.80 -10.30 -1.51
CA SER A 58 13.97 -10.79 -2.27
C SER A 58 15.32 -10.43 -1.65
N ALA A 59 15.34 -9.57 -0.63
CA ALA A 59 16.54 -9.11 0.03
C ALA A 59 16.98 -10.11 1.12
N THR A 60 17.95 -10.97 0.82
CA THR A 60 18.45 -12.00 1.74
C THR A 60 19.68 -11.56 2.54
N GLU A 61 20.20 -10.36 2.27
CA GLU A 61 21.36 -9.78 2.94
C GLU A 61 21.04 -8.40 3.49
N TRP A 62 21.84 -7.93 4.45
CA TRP A 62 21.68 -6.61 5.06
C TRP A 62 21.60 -5.51 3.97
N PRO A 63 20.65 -4.55 4.05
CA PRO A 63 19.76 -4.25 5.17
C PRO A 63 18.39 -4.99 5.15
N PHE A 64 18.25 -6.06 4.37
CA PHE A 64 17.04 -6.90 4.23
C PHE A 64 15.85 -6.23 3.55
N TYR A 65 16.11 -5.17 2.78
CA TYR A 65 15.16 -4.60 1.83
C TYR A 65 15.89 -4.04 0.61
N LYS A 66 15.18 -3.91 -0.51
CA LYS A 66 15.64 -3.18 -1.70
C LYS A 66 14.69 -2.04 -1.99
N VAL A 67 15.22 -0.98 -2.58
CA VAL A 67 14.44 0.19 -3.01
C VAL A 67 14.66 0.41 -4.50
N ASP A 68 13.57 0.50 -5.25
CA ASP A 68 13.57 0.91 -6.65
C ASP A 68 12.59 2.06 -6.87
N TYR A 69 13.14 3.27 -6.97
CA TYR A 69 12.36 4.49 -7.18
C TYR A 69 11.64 4.53 -8.53
N SER A 70 12.05 3.72 -9.51
CA SER A 70 11.38 3.65 -10.81
C SER A 70 10.01 2.96 -10.73
N LEU A 71 9.75 2.24 -9.64
CA LEU A 71 8.48 1.56 -9.39
C LEU A 71 7.43 2.47 -8.75
N TYR A 72 7.78 3.70 -8.37
CA TYR A 72 6.79 4.66 -7.89
C TYR A 72 5.72 4.90 -8.97
N PRO A 73 4.42 4.80 -8.64
CA PRO A 73 3.38 4.88 -9.64
C PRO A 73 3.37 6.26 -10.31
N ASN A 74 3.39 6.29 -11.63
CA ASN A 74 3.20 7.54 -12.38
C ASN A 74 1.76 8.07 -12.22
N ALA A 75 1.52 9.32 -12.64
CA ALA A 75 0.21 9.96 -12.47
C ALA A 75 -0.97 9.14 -13.03
N LYS A 76 -0.76 8.43 -14.15
CA LYS A 76 -1.80 7.58 -14.74
C LYS A 76 -2.12 6.37 -13.86
N GLN A 77 -1.09 5.75 -13.28
CA GLN A 77 -1.25 4.62 -12.35
C GLN A 77 -1.95 5.06 -11.06
N GLN A 78 -1.56 6.21 -10.48
CA GLN A 78 -2.17 6.76 -9.27
C GLN A 78 -3.68 7.02 -9.43
N VAL A 79 -4.12 7.48 -10.61
CA VAL A 79 -5.54 7.76 -10.89
C VAL A 79 -6.33 6.50 -11.23
N SER A 80 -5.71 5.47 -11.83
CA SER A 80 -6.43 4.28 -12.34
C SER A 80 -6.91 3.28 -11.28
N GLY A 81 -6.64 3.52 -9.99
CA GLY A 81 -6.96 2.57 -8.92
C GLY A 81 -6.01 1.38 -8.90
N LEU A 82 -4.87 1.54 -8.23
CA LEU A 82 -3.77 0.56 -8.18
C LEU A 82 -4.15 -0.80 -7.57
N LEU A 83 -5.16 -0.84 -6.70
CA LEU A 83 -5.55 -2.07 -5.98
C LEU A 83 -5.90 -3.26 -6.89
N LYS A 84 -6.46 -3.04 -8.10
CA LYS A 84 -6.83 -4.15 -8.98
C LYS A 84 -5.69 -4.69 -9.83
N LYS A 85 -4.63 -3.91 -10.10
CA LYS A 85 -3.54 -4.34 -11.00
C LYS A 85 -2.32 -4.89 -10.27
N THR A 86 -2.16 -4.54 -9.00
CA THR A 86 -0.99 -4.94 -8.20
C THR A 86 -1.21 -6.26 -7.47
N TYR A 87 -2.46 -6.60 -7.15
CA TYR A 87 -2.80 -7.76 -6.32
C TYR A 87 -3.54 -8.88 -7.08
N LEU A 88 -3.80 -8.69 -8.38
CA LEU A 88 -4.28 -9.72 -9.32
C LEU A 88 -3.14 -10.16 -10.24
#